data_AF-A0A359LV49-F1
#
_entry.id   AF-A0A359LV49-F1
#
_cell.length_a   1.000
_cell.length_b   1.000
_cell.length_c   1.000
_cell.angle_alpha   90.00
_cell.angle_beta   90.00
_cell.angle_gamma   90.00
#
_symmetry.space_group_name_H-M   'P 1'
#
loop_
_entity.id
_entity.type
_entity.pdbx_description
1 polymer ?
#
loop_
_entity_poly.entity_id
_entity_poly.type
_entity_poly.pdbx_seq_one_letter_code
_entity_poly.pdbx_strand_id
1 'polypeptide(L)'
;MNEPRYQLLARGVRDLDTGEDVAPGHPAWPEYDRWVAAGGIPTPMVEIKVQRSLTEAQADLVARVEELASEARARVVKYASPAEMSSWTVKLQEARAFRDTGVYTGELLQVEADARGVPLAAVVERVLANASAYAVAEGTIAGVAGRHKDAIRAFTSVEEVLRYDVEQGWPGRSPPPRLPDDLTGPP
;
A
#
# COMPACT_ATOMS: atom_id res chain seq x y z
N MET A 1 14.52 15.70 44.08
CA MET A 1 14.90 14.68 43.07
C MET A 1 15.66 15.45 42.00
N ASN A 2 16.94 15.19 41.78
CA ASN A 2 17.68 15.86 40.71
C ASN A 2 17.14 15.36 39.37
N GLU A 3 16.78 16.29 38.48
CA GLU A 3 16.36 15.95 37.12
C GLU A 3 17.52 15.27 36.37
N PRO A 4 17.22 14.30 35.48
CA PRO A 4 18.25 13.63 34.70
C PRO A 4 18.86 14.62 33.71
N ARG A 5 20.18 14.82 33.80
CA ARG A 5 20.93 15.73 32.90
C ARG A 5 21.59 15.02 31.73
N TYR A 6 21.98 13.76 31.91
CA TYR A 6 22.69 12.98 30.88
C TYR A 6 21.97 11.67 30.57
N GLN A 7 21.94 11.27 29.29
CA GLN A 7 21.48 9.96 28.83
C GLN A 7 22.67 9.15 28.29
N LEU A 8 22.80 7.88 28.68
CA LEU A 8 23.81 6.99 28.12
C LEU A 8 23.58 6.74 26.62
N LEU A 9 24.67 6.76 25.84
CA LEU A 9 24.73 6.37 24.44
C LEU A 9 25.69 5.19 24.28
N ALA A 10 25.67 4.55 23.11
CA ALA A 10 26.57 3.42 22.82
C ALA A 10 28.07 3.78 22.92
N ARG A 11 28.44 5.05 22.75
CA ARG A 11 29.84 5.54 22.79
C ARG A 11 30.00 6.88 23.52
N GLY A 12 29.23 7.12 24.56
CA GLY A 12 29.30 8.36 25.35
C GLY A 12 28.00 8.66 26.08
N VAL A 13 27.68 9.94 26.23
CA VAL A 13 26.41 10.41 26.78
C VAL A 13 25.84 11.54 25.95
N ARG A 14 24.52 11.73 25.97
CA ARG A 14 23.87 12.94 25.47
C ARG A 14 23.58 13.86 26.65
N ASP A 15 24.04 15.10 26.59
CA ASP A 15 23.60 16.16 27.50
C ASP A 15 22.16 16.56 27.10
N LEU A 16 21.22 16.44 28.03
CA LEU A 16 19.80 16.69 27.78
C LEU A 16 19.44 18.18 27.83
N ASP A 17 20.30 19.01 28.43
CA ASP A 17 20.11 20.47 28.47
C ASP A 17 20.54 21.11 27.13
N THR A 18 21.63 20.60 26.53
CA THR A 18 22.19 21.16 25.28
C THR A 18 21.85 20.33 24.04
N GLY A 19 21.47 19.06 24.22
CA GLY A 19 21.25 18.10 23.13
C GLY A 19 22.53 17.55 22.49
N GLU A 20 23.71 17.83 23.07
CA GLU A 20 25.00 17.48 22.51
C GLU A 20 25.44 16.06 22.90
N ASP A 21 26.04 15.33 21.94
CA ASP A 21 26.64 14.01 22.18
C ASP A 21 28.09 14.17 22.66
N VAL A 22 28.32 13.84 23.93
CA VAL A 22 29.60 13.97 24.63
C VAL A 22 30.26 12.59 24.69
N ALA A 23 31.27 12.36 23.84
CA ALA A 23 32.06 11.13 23.82
C ALA A 23 33.33 11.23 24.70
N PRO A 24 33.95 10.11 25.11
CA PRO A 24 35.23 10.15 25.82
C PRO A 24 36.29 10.95 25.04
N GLY A 25 36.88 11.97 25.68
CA GLY A 25 37.82 12.91 25.04
C GLY A 25 37.18 14.18 24.47
N HIS A 26 35.85 14.31 24.50
CA HIS A 26 35.16 15.55 24.17
C HIS A 26 35.48 16.67 25.20
N PRO A 27 35.58 17.95 24.81
CA PRO A 27 35.83 19.05 25.75
C PRO A 27 34.82 19.15 26.91
N ALA A 28 33.57 18.69 26.69
CA ALA A 28 32.53 18.65 27.72
C ALA A 28 32.56 17.37 28.61
N TRP A 29 33.41 16.39 28.29
CA TRP A 29 33.51 15.15 29.08
C TRP A 29 33.87 15.37 30.57
N PRO A 30 34.79 16.28 30.92
CA PRO A 30 35.08 16.57 32.33
C PRO A 30 33.89 17.13 33.12
N GLU A 31 32.88 17.71 32.44
CA GLU A 31 31.66 18.18 33.09
C GLU A 31 30.73 17.01 33.44
N TYR A 32 30.56 16.06 32.52
CA TYR A 32 29.87 14.81 32.79
C TYR A 32 30.50 14.05 33.98
N ASP A 33 31.84 13.91 34.01
CA ASP A 33 32.54 13.24 35.12
C ASP A 33 32.28 13.92 36.47
N ARG A 34 32.29 15.26 36.51
CA ARG A 34 31.99 16.03 37.74
C ARG A 34 30.55 15.83 38.19
N TRP A 35 29.61 15.80 37.25
CA TRP A 35 28.19 15.61 37.56
C TRP A 35 27.93 14.22 38.15
N VAL A 36 28.54 13.17 37.58
CA VAL A 36 28.46 11.80 38.13
C VAL A 36 29.10 11.74 39.52
N ALA A 37 30.27 12.35 39.72
CA ALA A 37 30.94 12.41 41.02
C ALA A 37 30.12 13.14 42.10
N ALA A 38 29.25 14.07 41.71
CA ALA A 38 28.30 14.76 42.59
C ALA A 38 27.02 13.95 42.89
N GLY A 39 26.94 12.70 42.44
CA GLY A 39 25.79 11.81 42.64
C GLY A 39 24.78 11.83 41.49
N GLY A 40 25.12 12.40 40.34
CA GLY A 40 24.31 12.31 39.14
C GLY A 40 24.23 10.88 38.60
N ILE A 41 23.02 10.41 38.30
CA ILE A 41 22.78 9.08 37.72
C ILE A 41 22.28 9.29 36.29
N PRO A 42 23.08 8.96 35.25
CA PRO A 42 22.65 9.13 33.88
C PRO A 42 21.46 8.22 33.58
N THR A 43 20.52 8.72 32.79
CA THR A 43 19.42 7.89 32.29
C THR A 43 20.00 6.76 31.44
N PRO A 44 19.60 5.50 31.64
CA PRO A 44 20.10 4.40 30.84
C PRO A 44 19.82 4.63 29.36
N MET A 45 20.65 4.02 28.52
CA MET A 45 20.41 3.96 27.09
C MET A 45 19.16 3.11 26.88
N VAL A 46 18.02 3.77 26.73
CA VAL A 46 16.80 3.10 26.28
C VAL A 46 16.96 2.99 24.77
N GLU A 47 17.29 1.78 24.29
CA GLU A 47 16.98 1.43 22.92
C GLU A 47 15.46 1.60 22.78
N ILE A 48 15.02 2.74 22.26
CA ILE A 48 13.67 2.83 21.70
C ILE A 48 13.75 2.03 20.40
N LYS A 49 13.76 0.70 20.52
CA LYS A 49 13.10 -0.09 19.50
C LYS A 49 11.68 0.41 19.56
N VAL A 50 11.29 1.23 18.60
CA VAL A 50 9.87 1.41 18.29
C VAL A 50 9.42 0.01 17.89
N GLN A 51 9.10 -0.82 18.88
CA GLN A 51 8.44 -2.09 18.70
C GLN A 51 7.07 -1.67 18.21
N ARG A 52 6.96 -1.52 16.90
CA ARG A 52 5.69 -1.30 16.24
C ARG A 52 4.75 -2.36 16.78
N SER A 53 3.60 -1.96 17.32
CA SER A 53 2.65 -2.95 17.78
C SER A 53 2.23 -3.81 16.57
N LEU A 54 1.92 -5.08 16.81
CA LEU A 54 1.41 -5.97 15.76
C LEU A 54 0.23 -5.32 15.03
N THR A 55 -0.67 -4.68 15.78
CA THR A 55 -1.84 -3.97 15.24
C THR A 55 -1.47 -2.84 14.29
N GLU A 56 -0.50 -2.00 14.65
CA GLU A 56 -0.02 -0.92 13.76
C GLU A 56 0.65 -1.49 12.51
N ALA A 57 1.46 -2.54 12.65
CA ALA A 57 2.09 -3.19 11.51
C ALA A 57 1.07 -3.79 10.54
N GLN A 58 0.03 -4.45 11.06
CA GLN A 58 -1.06 -5.00 10.27
C GLN A 58 -1.87 -3.90 9.59
N ALA A 59 -2.20 -2.82 10.30
CA ALA A 59 -2.99 -1.71 9.76
C ALA A 59 -2.30 -1.05 8.57
N ASP A 60 -1.00 -0.79 8.68
CA ASP A 60 -0.20 -0.24 7.58
C ASP A 60 -0.13 -1.15 6.37
N LEU A 61 0.06 -2.45 6.60
CA LEU A 61 0.15 -3.39 5.49
C LEU A 61 -1.22 -3.56 4.80
N VAL A 62 -2.32 -3.48 5.56
CA VAL A 62 -3.67 -3.39 4.99
C VAL A 62 -3.85 -2.11 4.18
N ALA A 63 -3.36 -0.97 4.67
CA ALA A 63 -3.40 0.28 3.91
C ALA A 63 -2.65 0.17 2.58
N ARG A 64 -1.48 -0.50 2.57
CA ARG A 64 -0.73 -0.79 1.34
C ARG A 64 -1.52 -1.69 0.38
N VAL A 65 -2.24 -2.69 0.88
CA VAL A 65 -3.14 -3.53 0.06
C VAL A 65 -4.24 -2.69 -0.59
N GLU A 66 -4.83 -1.74 0.13
CA GLU A 66 -5.85 -0.84 -0.44
C GLU A 66 -5.28 0.07 -1.53
N GLU A 67 -4.07 0.60 -1.32
CA GLU A 67 -3.35 1.38 -2.32
C GLU A 67 -3.12 0.57 -3.60
N LEU A 68 -2.58 -0.66 -3.47
CA LEU A 68 -2.34 -1.55 -4.60
C LEU A 68 -3.63 -1.93 -5.34
N ALA A 69 -4.74 -2.12 -4.61
CA ALA A 69 -6.04 -2.36 -5.21
C ALA A 69 -6.55 -1.13 -5.97
N SER A 70 -6.36 0.06 -5.42
CA SER A 70 -6.71 1.33 -6.07
C SER A 70 -5.89 1.54 -7.35
N GLU A 71 -4.57 1.35 -7.28
CA GLU A 71 -3.68 1.41 -8.45
C GLU A 71 -4.11 0.41 -9.53
N ALA A 72 -4.48 -0.82 -9.14
CA ALA A 72 -4.93 -1.85 -10.08
C ALA A 72 -6.22 -1.43 -10.79
N ARG A 73 -7.20 -0.89 -10.06
CA ARG A 73 -8.43 -0.36 -10.66
C ARG A 73 -8.15 0.82 -11.58
N ALA A 74 -7.27 1.73 -11.17
CA ALA A 74 -6.85 2.86 -12.00
C ALA A 74 -6.23 2.40 -13.34
N ARG A 75 -5.46 1.30 -13.34
CA ARG A 75 -4.94 0.70 -14.58
C ARG A 75 -6.06 0.16 -15.49
N VAL A 76 -7.08 -0.48 -14.92
CA VAL A 76 -8.23 -1.02 -15.67
C VAL A 76 -8.98 0.09 -16.39
N VAL A 77 -9.16 1.25 -15.75
CA VAL A 77 -9.93 2.38 -16.30
C VAL A 77 -9.06 3.50 -16.87
N LYS A 78 -7.76 3.26 -17.10
CA LYS A 78 -6.77 4.29 -17.47
C LYS A 78 -7.18 5.19 -18.63
N TYR A 79 -7.94 4.67 -19.59
CA TYR A 79 -8.36 5.37 -20.80
C TYR A 79 -9.82 5.87 -20.76
N ALA A 80 -10.55 5.59 -19.68
CA ALA A 80 -11.94 6.00 -19.52
C ALA A 80 -12.02 7.32 -18.76
N SER A 81 -12.78 8.27 -19.28
CA SER A 81 -13.04 9.53 -18.57
C SER A 81 -14.14 9.36 -17.51
N PRO A 82 -14.21 10.22 -16.47
CA PRO A 82 -15.32 10.21 -15.52
C PRO A 82 -16.71 10.32 -16.17
N ALA A 83 -16.83 11.13 -17.23
CA ALA A 83 -18.06 11.28 -18.00
C ALA A 83 -18.40 10.02 -18.80
N GLU A 84 -17.40 9.28 -19.29
CA GLU A 84 -17.63 7.99 -19.95
C GLU A 84 -18.10 6.94 -18.94
N MET A 85 -17.42 6.85 -17.79
CA MET A 85 -17.74 5.88 -16.73
C MET A 85 -19.15 6.08 -16.17
N SER A 86 -19.62 7.31 -16.04
CA SER A 86 -21.00 7.58 -15.58
C SER A 86 -22.06 7.02 -16.53
N SER A 87 -21.75 6.89 -17.83
CA SER A 87 -22.67 6.32 -18.83
C SER A 87 -22.68 4.79 -18.86
N TRP A 88 -21.67 4.11 -18.27
CA TRP A 88 -21.48 2.67 -18.41
C TRP A 88 -22.66 1.85 -17.90
N THR A 89 -23.25 2.24 -16.78
CA THR A 89 -24.42 1.54 -16.21
C THR A 89 -25.62 1.58 -17.17
N VAL A 90 -25.88 2.75 -17.77
CA VAL A 90 -26.96 2.91 -18.76
C VAL A 90 -26.68 2.08 -19.99
N LYS A 91 -25.46 2.14 -20.55
CA LYS A 91 -25.05 1.33 -21.70
C LYS A 91 -25.19 -0.16 -21.43
N LEU A 92 -24.77 -0.63 -20.25
CA LEU A 92 -24.88 -2.03 -19.87
C LEU A 92 -26.34 -2.48 -19.72
N GLN A 93 -27.20 -1.63 -19.15
CA GLN A 93 -28.62 -1.90 -19.02
C GLN A 93 -29.29 -2.02 -20.40
N GLU A 94 -29.08 -1.05 -21.29
CA GLU A 94 -29.62 -1.08 -22.65
C GLU A 94 -29.12 -2.28 -23.44
N ALA A 95 -27.81 -2.58 -23.35
CA ALA A 95 -27.20 -3.72 -24.02
C ALA A 95 -27.79 -5.06 -23.57
N ARG A 96 -28.03 -5.23 -22.26
CA ARG A 96 -28.67 -6.45 -21.71
C ARG A 96 -30.12 -6.57 -22.17
N ALA A 97 -30.88 -5.48 -22.11
CA ALA A 97 -32.27 -5.47 -22.56
C ALA A 97 -32.40 -5.85 -24.05
N PHE A 98 -31.52 -5.31 -24.90
CA PHE A 98 -31.48 -5.67 -26.31
C PHE A 98 -31.07 -7.13 -26.54
N ARG A 99 -30.02 -7.61 -25.85
CA ARG A 99 -29.58 -9.01 -25.97
C ARG A 99 -30.69 -9.99 -25.57
N ASP A 100 -31.42 -9.69 -24.50
CA ASP A 100 -32.39 -10.61 -23.92
C ASP A 100 -33.73 -10.64 -24.68
N THR A 101 -34.10 -9.53 -25.33
CA THR A 101 -35.42 -9.38 -25.99
C THR A 101 -35.35 -9.25 -27.52
N GLY A 102 -34.19 -8.88 -28.08
CA GLY A 102 -34.03 -8.51 -29.48
C GLY A 102 -34.70 -7.17 -29.87
N VAL A 103 -35.38 -6.51 -28.94
CA VAL A 103 -36.08 -5.24 -29.16
C VAL A 103 -35.31 -4.13 -28.45
N TYR A 104 -34.91 -3.10 -29.20
CA TYR A 104 -34.23 -1.96 -28.62
C TYR A 104 -35.24 -0.87 -28.26
N THR A 105 -35.25 -0.46 -26.98
CA THR A 105 -36.13 0.61 -26.47
C THR A 105 -35.34 1.75 -25.81
N GLY A 106 -34.01 1.72 -25.90
CA GLY A 106 -33.12 2.76 -25.39
C GLY A 106 -32.89 3.87 -26.41
N GLU A 107 -31.95 4.77 -26.10
CA GLU A 107 -31.54 5.85 -27.01
C GLU A 107 -30.01 5.91 -27.15
N LEU A 108 -29.27 5.70 -26.05
CA LEU A 108 -27.83 5.98 -25.99
C LEU A 108 -27.01 5.12 -26.96
N LEU A 109 -27.23 3.81 -26.97
CA LEU A 109 -26.50 2.90 -27.85
C LEU A 109 -26.88 3.07 -29.33
N GLN A 110 -28.13 3.44 -29.64
CA GLN A 110 -28.53 3.73 -31.02
C GLN A 110 -27.85 5.00 -31.53
N VAL A 111 -27.85 6.08 -30.74
CA VAL A 111 -27.13 7.31 -31.10
C VAL A 111 -25.63 7.05 -31.29
N GLU A 112 -25.01 6.22 -30.43
CA GLU A 112 -23.61 5.81 -30.59
C GLU A 112 -23.37 4.99 -31.87
N ALA A 113 -24.29 4.07 -32.20
CA ALA A 113 -24.24 3.25 -33.40
C ALA A 113 -24.34 4.09 -34.68
N ASP A 114 -25.32 5.00 -34.72
CA ASP A 114 -25.56 5.91 -35.84
C ASP A 114 -24.37 6.84 -36.06
N ALA A 115 -23.85 7.46 -34.99
CA ALA A 115 -22.69 8.34 -35.05
C ALA A 115 -21.41 7.62 -35.52
N ARG A 116 -21.30 6.31 -35.26
CA ARG A 116 -20.17 5.47 -35.71
C ARG A 116 -20.37 4.85 -37.07
N GLY A 117 -21.59 4.87 -37.63
CA GLY A 117 -21.92 4.17 -38.87
C GLY A 117 -21.80 2.65 -38.76
N VAL A 118 -22.12 2.08 -37.59
CA VAL A 118 -22.06 0.63 -37.34
C VAL A 118 -23.41 0.09 -36.89
N PRO A 119 -23.70 -1.20 -37.06
CA PRO A 119 -24.94 -1.79 -36.54
C PRO A 119 -25.03 -1.70 -35.01
N LEU A 120 -26.24 -1.46 -34.47
CA LEU A 120 -26.52 -1.45 -33.03
C LEU A 120 -26.01 -2.72 -32.34
N ALA A 121 -26.21 -3.88 -32.96
CA ALA A 121 -25.73 -5.17 -32.44
C ALA A 121 -24.22 -5.18 -32.18
N ALA A 122 -23.42 -4.57 -33.06
CA ALA A 122 -21.97 -4.49 -32.88
C ALA A 122 -21.57 -3.60 -31.71
N VAL A 123 -22.34 -2.52 -31.43
CA VAL A 123 -22.14 -1.69 -30.24
C VAL A 123 -22.51 -2.46 -28.97
N VAL A 124 -23.65 -3.15 -28.99
CA VAL A 124 -24.12 -3.97 -27.85
C VAL A 124 -23.11 -5.06 -27.50
N GLU A 125 -22.61 -5.82 -28.48
CA GLU A 125 -21.59 -6.85 -28.26
C GLU A 125 -20.33 -6.28 -27.61
N ARG A 126 -19.86 -5.12 -28.08
CA ARG A 126 -18.69 -4.43 -27.50
C ARG A 126 -18.94 -4.00 -26.06
N VAL A 127 -20.11 -3.44 -25.75
CA VAL A 127 -20.46 -3.03 -24.38
C VAL A 127 -20.47 -4.23 -23.45
N LEU A 128 -21.08 -5.35 -23.87
CA LEU A 128 -21.14 -6.57 -23.06
C LEU A 128 -19.75 -7.21 -22.87
N ALA A 129 -18.93 -7.25 -23.91
CA ALA A 129 -17.57 -7.75 -23.84
C ALA A 129 -16.71 -6.91 -22.88
N ASN A 130 -16.78 -5.58 -22.99
CA ASN A 130 -16.08 -4.67 -22.09
C ASN A 130 -16.55 -4.82 -20.63
N ALA A 131 -17.86 -4.90 -20.41
CA ALA A 131 -18.43 -5.09 -19.07
C ALA A 131 -18.00 -6.43 -18.46
N SER A 132 -17.93 -7.50 -19.26
CA SER A 132 -17.42 -8.79 -18.82
C SER A 132 -15.94 -8.72 -18.44
N ALA A 133 -15.11 -8.09 -19.27
CA ALA A 133 -13.68 -7.91 -18.98
C ALA A 133 -13.46 -7.09 -17.69
N TYR A 134 -14.24 -6.02 -17.50
CA TYR A 134 -14.20 -5.22 -16.27
C TYR A 134 -14.59 -6.04 -15.04
N ALA A 135 -15.67 -6.83 -15.13
CA ALA A 135 -16.12 -7.67 -14.02
C ALA A 135 -15.08 -8.73 -13.63
N VAL A 136 -14.40 -9.34 -14.60
CA VAL A 136 -13.29 -10.28 -14.35
C VAL A 136 -12.12 -9.57 -13.67
N ALA A 137 -11.75 -8.38 -14.14
CA ALA A 137 -10.67 -7.60 -13.55
C ALA A 137 -10.99 -7.18 -12.11
N GLU A 138 -12.18 -6.63 -11.84
CA GLU A 138 -12.60 -6.24 -10.49
C GLU A 138 -12.67 -7.45 -9.55
N GLY A 139 -13.25 -8.56 -10.00
CA GLY A 139 -13.31 -9.80 -9.23
C GLY A 139 -11.90 -10.31 -8.84
N THR A 140 -10.95 -10.23 -9.77
CA THR A 140 -9.54 -10.59 -9.52
C THR A 140 -8.91 -9.66 -8.49
N ILE A 141 -9.07 -8.34 -8.65
CA ILE A 141 -8.52 -7.33 -7.73
C ILE A 141 -9.09 -7.51 -6.32
N ALA A 142 -10.41 -7.65 -6.21
CA ALA A 142 -11.08 -7.85 -4.93
C ALA A 142 -10.66 -9.16 -4.26
N GLY A 143 -10.54 -10.26 -5.02
CA GLY A 143 -10.07 -11.55 -4.52
C GLY A 143 -8.62 -11.50 -4.02
N VAL A 144 -7.72 -10.84 -4.76
CA VAL A 144 -6.31 -10.66 -4.36
C VAL A 144 -6.21 -9.80 -3.11
N ALA A 145 -6.93 -8.67 -3.06
CA ALA A 145 -6.96 -7.80 -1.90
C ALA A 145 -7.51 -8.53 -0.66
N GLY A 146 -8.58 -9.30 -0.81
CA GLY A 146 -9.17 -10.13 0.25
C GLY A 146 -8.18 -11.15 0.78
N ARG A 147 -7.56 -11.95 -0.11
CA ARG A 147 -6.53 -12.94 0.25
C ARG A 147 -5.38 -12.33 1.05
N HIS A 148 -4.87 -11.15 0.66
CA HIS A 148 -3.82 -10.48 1.42
C HIS A 148 -4.32 -9.99 2.79
N LYS A 149 -5.49 -9.36 2.86
CA LYS A 149 -6.07 -8.89 4.14
C LYS A 149 -6.31 -10.04 5.11
N ASP A 150 -6.76 -11.19 4.62
CA ASP A 150 -6.99 -12.39 5.44
C ASP A 150 -5.66 -12.97 5.95
N ALA A 151 -4.62 -13.01 5.11
CA ALA A 151 -3.28 -13.41 5.56
C ALA A 151 -2.73 -12.45 6.62
N ILE A 152 -2.87 -11.13 6.42
CA ILE A 152 -2.38 -10.11 7.36
C ILE A 152 -3.06 -10.24 8.73
N ARG A 153 -4.38 -10.45 8.74
CA ARG A 153 -5.17 -10.66 9.98
C ARG A 153 -4.76 -11.92 10.73
N ALA A 154 -4.26 -12.94 10.04
CA ALA A 154 -3.84 -14.20 10.63
C ALA A 154 -2.44 -14.13 11.27
N PHE A 155 -1.63 -13.09 10.98
CA PHE A 155 -0.30 -12.95 11.57
C PHE A 155 -0.37 -12.71 13.07
N THR A 156 0.58 -13.32 13.77
CA THR A 156 0.69 -13.30 15.24
C THR A 156 1.93 -12.56 15.72
N SER A 157 2.79 -12.12 14.80
CA SER A 157 4.03 -11.40 15.09
C SER A 157 4.31 -10.29 14.07
N VAL A 158 5.01 -9.25 14.53
CA VAL A 158 5.46 -8.14 13.68
C VAL A 158 6.42 -8.64 12.59
N GLU A 159 7.20 -9.66 12.91
CA GLU A 159 8.17 -10.26 12.00
C GLU A 159 7.50 -10.93 10.79
N GLU A 160 6.38 -11.64 10.99
CA GLU A 160 5.57 -12.18 9.89
C GLU A 160 5.03 -11.07 8.98
N VAL A 161 4.51 -9.99 9.58
CA VAL A 161 3.99 -8.83 8.85
C VAL A 161 5.08 -8.19 7.99
N LEU A 162 6.27 -7.96 8.56
CA LEU A 162 7.37 -7.29 7.87
C LEU A 162 7.98 -8.12 6.72
N ARG A 163 7.86 -9.45 6.77
CA ARG A 163 8.34 -10.34 5.70
C ARG A 163 7.31 -10.64 4.63
N TYR A 164 6.04 -10.27 4.85
CA TYR A 164 4.99 -10.59 3.93
C TYR A 164 5.02 -9.71 2.68
N ASP A 165 5.12 -10.35 1.51
CA ASP A 165 5.10 -9.68 0.22
C ASP A 165 3.65 -9.48 -0.26
N VAL A 166 3.16 -8.24 -0.11
CA VAL A 166 1.84 -7.81 -0.60
C VAL A 166 1.83 -7.47 -2.08
N GLU A 167 2.97 -7.44 -2.78
CA GLU A 167 3.06 -7.01 -4.17
C GLU A 167 2.68 -8.13 -5.16
N GLN A 168 2.41 -9.35 -4.69
CA GLN A 168 2.18 -10.53 -5.52
C GLN A 168 0.72 -10.76 -5.92
N GLY A 169 0.50 -11.09 -7.19
CA GLY A 169 -0.79 -11.54 -7.71
C GLY A 169 -1.72 -10.42 -8.16
N TRP A 170 -1.29 -9.15 -8.10
CA TRP A 170 -2.05 -8.05 -8.66
C TRP A 170 -2.05 -8.09 -10.20
N PRO A 171 -3.22 -7.90 -10.85
CA PRO A 171 -3.28 -7.89 -12.31
C PRO A 171 -2.48 -6.71 -12.88
N GLY A 172 -1.75 -6.99 -13.97
CA GLY A 172 -0.93 -6.01 -14.68
C GLY A 172 0.39 -5.63 -13.98
N ARG A 173 0.76 -6.30 -12.88
CA ARG A 173 2.10 -6.24 -12.29
C ARG A 173 2.87 -7.52 -12.61
N SER A 174 4.06 -7.41 -13.19
CA SER A 174 5.04 -8.51 -13.17
C SER A 174 5.69 -8.55 -11.78
N PRO A 175 6.10 -9.72 -11.27
CA PRO A 175 6.92 -9.75 -10.06
C PRO A 175 8.18 -8.89 -10.27
N PRO A 176 8.72 -8.24 -9.21
CA PRO A 176 10.00 -7.56 -9.34
C PRO A 176 11.03 -8.56 -9.90
N PRO A 177 11.94 -8.14 -10.80
CA PRO A 177 12.99 -9.03 -11.27
C PRO A 177 13.71 -9.59 -10.05
N ARG A 178 13.80 -10.93 -9.95
CA ARG A 178 14.65 -11.56 -8.94
C ARG A 178 16.04 -11.00 -9.17
N LEU A 179 16.60 -10.33 -8.16
CA LEU A 179 18.02 -10.00 -8.19
C LEU A 179 18.78 -11.31 -8.37
N PRO A 180 19.75 -11.38 -9.29
CA PRO A 180 20.53 -12.59 -9.50
C PRO A 180 21.22 -13.00 -8.19
N ASP A 181 21.37 -14.31 -7.99
CA ASP A 181 21.99 -14.94 -6.81
C ASP A 181 23.51 -14.62 -6.65
N ASP A 182 24.05 -13.70 -7.45
CA ASP A 182 25.48 -13.39 -7.55
C ASP A 182 25.99 -12.36 -6.53
N LEU A 183 25.13 -11.85 -5.63
CA LEU A 183 25.54 -10.98 -4.53
C LEU A 183 25.69 -11.68 -3.17
N THR A 184 25.42 -12.98 -3.09
CA THR A 184 25.90 -13.81 -1.97
C THR A 184 27.11 -14.61 -2.45
N GLY A 185 28.30 -14.02 -2.29
CA GLY A 185 29.55 -14.76 -2.43
C GLY A 185 29.57 -15.98 -1.49
N PRO A 186 30.34 -17.04 -1.80
CA PRO A 186 30.51 -18.17 -0.90
C PRO A 186 31.20 -17.73 0.41
N PRO A 187 31.05 -18.52 1.51
CA PRO A 187 31.47 -18.13 2.85
C PRO A 187 32.98 -17.88 3.00
#